data_AF-A0A3M3W9H8-F1
#
_entry.id   AF-A0A3M3W9H8-F1
#
_cell.length_a   1.000
_cell.length_b   1.000
_cell.length_c   1.000
_cell.angle_alpha   90.00
_cell.angle_beta   90.00
_cell.angle_gamma   90.00
#
_symmetry.space_group_name_H-M   'P 1'
#
loop_
_entity.id
_entity.type
_entity.pdbx_description
1 polymer ?
#
loop_
_entity_poly.entity_id
_entity_poly.type
_entity_poly.pdbx_seq_one_letter_code
_entity_poly.pdbx_strand_id
1 'polypeptide(L)' 'MVLLPNTAESQAKLLAQELQQAVASLAHKTRQQGERIHLSASVAVVMALNETPDNLLRRLNLSMARARHPLTRTA' A
#
# COMPACT_ATOMS: atom_id res chain seq x y z
N MET A 1 7.17 -6.06 -3.60
CA MET A 1 7.61 -4.66 -3.80
C MET A 1 7.60 -4.39 -5.30
N VAL A 2 7.09 -3.24 -5.75
CA VAL A 2 7.00 -2.89 -7.17
C VAL A 2 7.92 -1.69 -7.41
N LEU A 3 8.75 -1.76 -8.45
CA LEU A 3 9.57 -0.65 -8.91
C LEU A 3 8.90 -0.02 -10.13
N LEU A 4 8.74 1.30 -10.12
CA LEU A 4 8.07 2.06 -11.16
C LEU A 4 9.08 3.00 -11.83
N PRO A 5 9.81 2.54 -12.87
CA PRO A 5 10.76 3.40 -13.58
C PRO A 5 9.99 4.54 -14.28
N ASN A 6 10.64 5.70 -14.42
CA ASN A 6 10.09 6.87 -15.12
C ASN A 6 8.69 7.30 -14.65
N THR A 7 8.36 7.04 -13.38
CA THR A 7 7.03 7.33 -12.82
C THR A 7 7.14 8.42 -11.77
N ALA A 8 6.37 9.49 -11.93
CA ALA A 8 6.29 10.56 -10.95
C ALA A 8 5.57 10.08 -9.67
N GLU A 9 5.90 10.68 -8.52
CA GLU A 9 5.30 10.30 -7.24
C GLU A 9 3.76 10.41 -7.23
N SER A 10 3.20 11.43 -7.89
CA SER A 10 1.75 11.61 -8.02
C SER A 10 1.08 10.46 -8.78
N GLN A 11 1.68 10.02 -9.89
CA GLN A 11 1.21 8.89 -10.67
C GLN A 11 1.33 7.58 -9.87
N ALA A 12 2.44 7.37 -9.18
CA ALA A 12 2.64 6.20 -8.32
C ALA A 12 1.62 6.15 -7.16
N LYS A 13 1.25 7.31 -6.59
CA LYS A 13 0.19 7.41 -5.58
C LYS A 13 -1.18 7.03 -6.13
N LEU A 14 -1.53 7.45 -7.33
CA LEU A 14 -2.77 7.05 -8.00
C LEU A 14 -2.82 5.53 -8.19
N LEU A 15 -1.76 4.94 -8.75
CA LEU A 15 -1.64 3.48 -8.92
C LEU A 15 -1.76 2.73 -7.58
N ALA A 16 -1.15 3.27 -6.52
CA ALA A 16 -1.25 2.70 -5.18
C ALA A 16 -2.68 2.77 -4.60
N GLN A 17 -3.45 3.81 -4.90
CA GLN A 17 -4.85 3.92 -4.49
C GLN A 17 -5.73 2.93 -5.27
N GLU A 18 -5.55 2.84 -6.59
CA GLU A 18 -6.28 1.89 -7.43
C GLU A 18 -6.00 0.44 -7.00
N LEU A 19 -4.75 0.11 -6.67
CA LEU A 19 -4.39 -1.21 -6.16
C LEU A 19 -5.07 -1.52 -4.82
N GLN A 20 -5.14 -0.56 -3.90
CA GLN A 20 -5.85 -0.74 -2.62
C GLN A 20 -7.35 -0.99 -2.85
N GLN A 21 -7.96 -0.24 -3.77
CA GLN A 21 -9.37 -0.43 -4.13
C GLN A 21 -9.61 -1.78 -4.81
N ALA A 22 -8.70 -2.24 -5.68
CA ALA A 22 -8.77 -3.54 -6.33
C ALA A 22 -8.66 -4.70 -5.32
N VAL A 23 -7.80 -4.55 -4.30
CA VAL A 23 -7.73 -5.54 -3.20
C VAL A 23 -9.01 -5.51 -2.37
N ALA A 24 -9.54 -4.32 -2.04
CA ALA A 24 -10.76 -4.18 -1.25
C ALA A 24 -12.01 -4.71 -1.98
N SER A 25 -12.05 -4.61 -3.30
CA SER A 25 -13.15 -5.13 -4.12
C SER A 25 -13.08 -6.65 -4.32
N LEU A 26 -11.95 -7.28 -3.93
CA LEU A 26 -11.80 -8.73 -4.02
C LEU A 26 -12.69 -9.41 -2.97
N ALA A 27 -13.87 -9.84 -3.40
CA ALA A 27 -14.81 -10.60 -2.58
C ALA A 27 -14.25 -12.02 -2.33
N HIS A 28 -13.42 -12.17 -1.30
CA HIS A 28 -12.97 -13.49 -0.88
C HIS A 28 -14.12 -14.22 -0.17
N LYS A 29 -14.89 -14.99 -0.95
CA LYS A 29 -15.85 -15.96 -0.40
C LYS A 29 -15.08 -17.18 0.09
N THR A 30 -15.06 -17.42 1.41
CA THR A 30 -14.60 -18.71 1.91
C THR A 30 -15.65 -19.74 1.48
N ARG A 31 -15.25 -20.71 0.65
CA ARG A 31 -16.16 -21.68 0.03
C ARG A 31 -16.81 -22.67 1.02
N GLN A 32 -16.73 -22.43 2.33
CA GLN A 32 -17.13 -23.41 3.34
C GLN A 32 -18.21 -22.94 4.32
N GLN A 33 -18.40 -21.63 4.56
CA GLN A 33 -19.33 -21.19 5.63
C GLN A 33 -20.16 -19.92 5.36
N GLY A 34 -20.21 -19.40 4.13
CA GLY A 34 -21.03 -18.21 3.82
C GLY A 34 -20.48 -16.90 4.39
N GLU A 35 -19.30 -16.93 5.01
CA GLU A 35 -18.60 -15.76 5.53
C GLU A 35 -17.88 -15.03 4.39
N ARG A 36 -18.08 -13.71 4.31
CA ARG A 36 -17.36 -12.84 3.38
C ARG A 36 -16.14 -12.29 4.10
N ILE A 37 -14.94 -12.67 3.65
CA ILE A 37 -13.71 -12.03 4.13
C ILE A 37 -13.50 -10.75 3.33
N HIS A 38 -13.45 -9.62 4.04
CA HIS A 38 -13.04 -8.34 3.50
C HIS A 38 -11.52 -8.25 3.51
N LEU A 39 -10.92 -8.08 2.34
CA LEU A 39 -9.49 -7.87 2.20
C LEU A 39 -9.18 -6.37 2.21
N SER A 40 -8.01 -6.02 2.74
CA SER A 40 -7.48 -4.67 2.66
C SER A 40 -5.97 -4.76 2.44
N ALA A 41 -5.40 -3.70 1.86
CA ALA A 41 -3.96 -3.58 1.67
C ALA A 41 -3.50 -2.22 2.19
N SER A 42 -2.41 -2.19 2.94
CA SER A 42 -1.67 -0.96 3.23
C SER A 42 -0.57 -0.79 2.18
N VAL A 43 -0.52 0.37 1.53
CA VAL A 43 0.49 0.68 0.51
C VAL A 43 1.25 1.94 0.91
N ALA A 44 2.56 1.96 0.66
CA ALA A 44 3.39 3.15 0.75
C ALA A 44 4.12 3.37 -0.56
N VAL A 45 4.28 4.64 -0.94
CA VAL A 45 4.96 5.08 -2.15
C VAL A 45 6.11 5.98 -1.74
N VAL A 46 7.29 5.74 -2.31
CA VAL A 46 8.44 6.64 -2.21
C VAL A 46 9.05 6.81 -3.59
N MET A 47 9.45 8.04 -3.90
CA MET A 47 10.23 8.34 -5.10
C MET A 47 11.70 8.50 -4.70
N ALA A 48 12.60 7.98 -5.54
CA ALA A 48 14.03 8.25 -5.41
C ALA A 48 14.28 9.68 -5.87
N LEU A 49 14.97 10.47 -5.03
CA LEU A 49 15.36 11.84 -5.37
C LEU A 49 16.86 11.89 -5.63
N ASN A 50 17.64 12.23 -4.61
CA ASN A 50 19.10 12.23 -4.64
C ASN A 50 19.63 11.53 -3.39
N GLU A 51 19.40 10.22 -3.30
CA GLU A 51 19.77 9.42 -2.15
C GLU A 51 20.26 8.04 -2.55
N THR A 52 20.92 7.37 -1.61
CA THR A 52 21.34 5.99 -1.79
C THR A 52 20.13 5.04 -1.79
N PRO A 53 20.23 3.88 -2.47
CA PRO A 53 19.19 2.85 -2.43
C PRO A 53 18.80 2.44 -1.00
N ASP A 54 19.77 2.36 -0.08
CA ASP A 54 19.54 2.04 1.34
C ASP A 54 18.64 3.06 2.04
N ASN A 55 18.90 4.36 1.83
CA ASN A 55 18.08 5.43 2.40
C ASN A 55 16.65 5.39 1.85
N LEU A 56 16.49 5.09 0.56
CA LEU A 56 15.19 4.93 -0.08
C LEU A 56 14.40 3.77 0.54
N LEU A 57 15.05 2.61 0.72
CA LEU A 57 14.44 1.43 1.32
C LEU A 57 14.07 1.67 2.79
N ARG A 58 14.95 2.35 3.54
CA ARG A 58 14.66 2.75 4.93
C ARG A 58 13.42 3.64 5.01
N ARG A 59 13.31 4.64 4.12
CA ARG A 59 12.14 5.52 4.06
C ARG A 59 10.89 4.76 3.64
N LEU A 60 10.98 3.85 2.67
CA LEU A 60 9.87 2.98 2.28
C LEU A 60 9.36 2.17 3.46
N ASN A 61 10.26 1.53 4.21
CA ASN A 61 9.90 0.72 5.38
C ASN A 61 9.22 1.55 6.47
N LEU A 62 9.71 2.77 6.73
CA LEU A 62 9.07 3.70 7.68
C LEU A 62 7.66 4.11 7.20
N SER A 63 7.51 4.47 5.93
CA SER A 63 6.21 4.82 5.36
C SER A 63 5.24 3.63 5.39
N MET A 64 5.70 2.41 5.10
CA MET A 64 4.90 1.18 5.23
C MET A 64 4.48 0.91 6.68
N ALA A 65 5.38 1.13 7.66
CA ALA A 65 5.06 0.96 9.07
C ALA A 65 3.96 1.93 9.52
N ARG A 66 3.98 3.18 9.03
CA ARG A 66 2.93 4.17 9.27
C ARG A 66 1.61 3.78 8.59
N ALA A 67 1.66 3.28 7.36
CA ALA A 67 0.46 2.86 6.62
C ALA A 67 -0.27 1.65 7.24
N ARG A 68 0.45 0.77 7.96
CA ARG A 68 -0.14 -0.38 8.68
C ARG A 68 -0.74 -0.02 10.04
N HIS A 69 -0.35 1.09 10.63
CA HIS A 69 -0.89 1.59 11.89
C HIS A 69 -1.64 2.89 11.65
N PRO A 70 -2.81 2.87 10.98
CA PRO A 70 -3.72 4.00 11.05
C PRO A 70 -4.10 4.11 12.53
N LEU A 71 -3.62 5.16 13.20
CA LEU A 71 -3.96 5.48 14.58
C LEU A 71 -5.45 5.18 14.77
N THR A 72 -5.76 4.16 15.56
CA THR A 72 -7.14 3.83 15.92
C THR A 72 -7.67 5.04 16.69
N ARG A 73 -8.28 5.99 15.99
CA ARG A 73 -9.00 7.08 16.62
C ARG A 73 -10.29 6.48 17.15
N THR A 74 -10.21 5.92 18.34
CA THR A 74 -11.38 5.66 19.18
C THR A 74 -12.07 7.00 19.41
N ALA A 75 -13.28 7.13 18.87
CA ALA A 75 -14.24 8.15 19.23
C ALA A 75 -15.38 7.45 19.99
#